data_AF-S8BB54-F1
#
_entry.id   AF-S8BB54-F1
#
_cell.length_a   1.000
_cell.length_b   1.000
_cell.length_c   1.000
_cell.angle_alpha   90.00
_cell.angle_beta   90.00
_cell.angle_gamma   90.00
#
_symmetry.space_group_name_H-M   'P 1'
#
loop_
_entity.id
_entity.type
_entity.pdbx_description
1 polymer ?
#
loop_
_entity_poly.entity_id
_entity_poly.type
_entity_poly.pdbx_seq_one_letter_code
_entity_poly.pdbx_strand_id
1 'polypeptide(L)'
;MPEYKGISCDLYVQESKAKEYSVAHHGSTCVEYVISQEDQLFSFKVNVNPTALGGNSSRLDLELWADGQQLDSFTFTETDYLVDDAQIQDYTGRVKAMKLRFTKINTIEEDLIEAESDQDILRKLGTLEVKIWRAHQDVIQTASLAYQPNLVQNPIYEKSIKGNSVSHCTELTNPYVIAEPSSWGYLTRKIDPYDTPWVTFIFRHASKALLQSGGILRNSVDTAKSTEEMVDRFDSLALERAAKESDSESFVEVELEH
;
A
#
# COMPACT_ATOMS: atom_id res chain seq x y z
N MET A 1 1.84 -8.29 -5.43
CA MET A 1 1.02 -8.78 -4.31
C MET A 1 1.99 -9.24 -3.23
N PRO A 2 2.09 -8.50 -2.13
CA PRO A 2 2.86 -8.96 -1.00
C PRO A 2 2.12 -10.17 -0.41
N GLU A 3 2.77 -11.33 -0.43
CA GLU A 3 2.26 -12.55 0.21
C GLU A 3 3.29 -13.04 1.21
N TYR A 4 2.83 -13.35 2.42
CA TYR A 4 3.68 -13.92 3.45
C TYR A 4 2.88 -14.86 4.34
N LYS A 5 3.40 -16.07 4.57
CA LYS A 5 2.75 -17.14 5.34
C LYS A 5 1.30 -17.42 4.89
N GLY A 6 1.05 -17.37 3.59
CA GLY A 6 -0.27 -17.60 3.01
C GLY A 6 -1.30 -16.50 3.29
N ILE A 7 -0.87 -15.33 3.74
CA ILE A 7 -1.71 -14.12 3.77
C ILE A 7 -1.18 -13.17 2.70
N SER A 8 -2.08 -12.57 1.93
CA SER A 8 -1.79 -11.40 1.12
C SER A 8 -2.68 -10.23 1.46
N CYS A 9 -2.19 -9.03 1.21
CA CYS A 9 -2.94 -7.80 1.39
C CYS A 9 -2.74 -6.90 0.17
N ASP A 10 -3.83 -6.58 -0.51
CA ASP A 10 -3.83 -5.69 -1.67
C ASP A 10 -4.41 -4.34 -1.28
N LEU A 11 -3.77 -3.25 -1.70
CA LEU A 11 -4.34 -1.91 -1.61
C LEU A 11 -5.15 -1.60 -2.87
N TYR A 12 -6.34 -1.04 -2.69
CA TYR A 12 -7.18 -0.52 -3.75
C TYR A 12 -7.31 0.99 -3.60
N VAL A 13 -7.23 1.72 -4.70
CA VAL A 13 -7.44 3.17 -4.77
C VAL A 13 -8.48 3.42 -5.84
N GLN A 14 -9.59 4.08 -5.48
CA GLN A 14 -10.75 4.27 -6.37
C GLN A 14 -11.22 2.95 -6.99
N GLU A 15 -11.42 1.92 -6.15
CA GLU A 15 -11.90 0.57 -6.54
C GLU A 15 -10.96 -0.22 -7.47
N SER A 16 -9.82 0.35 -7.86
CA SER A 16 -8.81 -0.31 -8.69
C SER A 16 -7.62 -0.72 -7.84
N LYS A 17 -7.07 -1.91 -8.10
CA LYS A 17 -5.86 -2.36 -7.41
C LYS A 17 -4.73 -1.35 -7.64
N ALA A 18 -4.14 -0.85 -6.56
CA ALA A 18 -3.03 0.08 -6.61
C ALA A 18 -1.83 -0.59 -7.29
N LYS A 19 -1.08 0.19 -8.07
CA LYS A 19 0.18 -0.29 -8.61
C LYS A 19 1.25 -0.23 -7.52
N GLU A 20 1.82 -1.38 -7.22
CA GLU A 20 2.85 -1.58 -6.20
C GLU A 20 4.25 -1.37 -6.80
N TYR A 21 5.15 -0.77 -6.04
CA TYR A 21 6.53 -0.51 -6.44
C TYR A 21 7.52 -0.89 -5.33
N SER A 22 8.72 -1.35 -5.72
CA SER A 22 9.83 -1.65 -4.80
C SER A 22 9.46 -2.53 -3.60
N VAL A 23 8.85 -3.68 -3.87
CA VAL A 23 8.43 -4.63 -2.82
C VAL A 23 9.65 -5.22 -2.12
N ALA A 24 9.68 -5.10 -0.79
CA ALA A 24 10.73 -5.62 0.08
C ALA A 24 10.14 -6.47 1.21
N HIS A 25 10.88 -7.48 1.64
CA HIS A 25 10.48 -8.39 2.72
C HIS A 25 11.52 -8.37 3.83
N HIS A 26 11.08 -8.14 5.06
CA HIS A 26 11.90 -8.15 6.26
C HIS A 26 11.20 -8.93 7.37
N GLY A 27 11.60 -10.18 7.58
CA GLY A 27 10.95 -11.05 8.56
C GLY A 27 9.48 -11.27 8.24
N SER A 28 8.59 -10.85 9.15
CA SER A 28 7.12 -10.89 8.96
C SER A 28 6.52 -9.65 8.32
N THR A 29 7.36 -8.70 7.88
CA THR A 29 6.93 -7.43 7.31
C THR A 29 7.16 -7.39 5.80
N CYS A 30 6.10 -7.08 5.06
CA CYS A 30 6.15 -6.74 3.64
C CYS A 30 6.03 -5.23 3.50
N VAL A 31 6.95 -4.59 2.79
CA VAL A 31 6.95 -3.15 2.55
C VAL A 31 6.90 -2.89 1.06
N GLU A 32 6.01 -2.00 0.64
CA GLU A 32 5.91 -1.57 -0.75
C GLU A 32 5.54 -0.10 -0.86
N TYR A 33 5.71 0.45 -2.06
CA TYR A 33 5.39 1.83 -2.36
C TYR A 33 4.18 1.91 -3.28
N VAL A 34 3.32 2.89 -3.03
CA VAL A 34 2.10 3.15 -3.81
C VAL A 34 1.96 4.64 -4.10
N ILE A 35 1.31 4.97 -5.21
CA ILE A 35 1.03 6.36 -5.55
C ILE A 35 -0.24 6.77 -4.80
N SER A 36 -0.15 7.84 -4.00
CA SER A 36 -1.32 8.53 -3.44
C SER A 36 -1.63 9.81 -4.24
N GLN A 37 -2.91 10.12 -4.36
CA GLN A 37 -3.40 11.40 -4.89
C GLN A 37 -4.47 11.93 -3.95
N GLU A 38 -4.49 13.25 -3.79
CA GLU A 38 -5.49 13.95 -2.98
C GLU A 38 -6.92 13.56 -3.37
N ASP A 39 -7.78 13.48 -2.35
CA ASP A 39 -9.20 13.12 -2.43
C ASP A 39 -9.52 11.70 -2.93
N GLN A 40 -8.52 10.84 -3.10
CA GLN A 40 -8.78 9.46 -3.49
C GLN A 40 -9.10 8.57 -2.29
N LEU A 41 -10.22 7.84 -2.41
CA LEU A 41 -10.58 6.80 -1.46
C LEU A 41 -9.69 5.57 -1.65
N PHE A 42 -9.39 4.89 -0.56
CA PHE A 42 -8.65 3.65 -0.58
C PHE A 42 -9.24 2.60 0.36
N SER A 43 -8.93 1.34 0.07
CA SER A 43 -9.35 0.17 0.86
C SER A 43 -8.31 -0.93 0.76
N PHE A 44 -8.39 -1.91 1.66
CA PHE A 44 -7.50 -3.07 1.67
C PHE A 44 -8.30 -4.33 1.45
N LYS A 45 -7.76 -5.24 0.64
CA LYS A 45 -8.29 -6.59 0.48
C LYS A 45 -7.31 -7.59 1.06
N VAL A 46 -7.69 -8.24 2.15
CA VAL A 46 -6.89 -9.27 2.81
C VAL A 46 -7.36 -10.64 2.34
N ASN A 47 -6.46 -11.40 1.73
CA ASN A 47 -6.72 -12.78 1.33
C ASN A 47 -5.93 -13.72 2.22
N VAL A 48 -6.58 -14.77 2.70
CA VAL A 48 -6.01 -15.73 3.63
C VAL A 48 -6.14 -17.11 3.03
N ASN A 49 -5.02 -17.80 2.87
CA ASN A 49 -5.00 -19.22 2.56
C ASN A 49 -5.40 -19.99 3.83
N PRO A 50 -6.57 -20.65 3.87
CA PRO A 50 -7.04 -21.32 5.07
C PRO A 50 -6.10 -22.46 5.52
N THR A 51 -5.30 -23.04 4.61
CA THR A 51 -4.31 -24.05 4.98
C THR A 51 -3.12 -23.48 5.77
N ALA A 52 -2.88 -22.17 5.68
CA ALA A 52 -1.74 -21.51 6.32
C ALA A 52 -2.02 -21.09 7.78
N LEU A 53 -3.29 -20.98 8.17
CA LEU A 53 -3.73 -20.60 9.52
C LEU A 53 -3.27 -21.59 10.60
N GLY A 54 -3.08 -22.86 10.23
CA GLY A 54 -2.77 -23.95 11.15
C GLY A 54 -4.00 -24.34 11.97
N GLY A 55 -4.07 -25.61 12.39
CA GLY A 55 -5.30 -26.21 12.96
C GLY A 55 -5.78 -25.60 14.29
N ASN A 56 -5.02 -24.70 14.91
CA ASN A 56 -5.35 -24.11 16.20
C ASN A 56 -5.99 -22.72 16.10
N SER A 57 -5.80 -21.94 15.03
CA SER A 57 -6.42 -20.61 14.96
C SER A 57 -7.82 -20.70 14.37
N SER A 58 -8.82 -20.16 15.07
CA SER A 58 -10.18 -20.05 14.56
C SER A 58 -10.46 -18.68 13.95
N ARG A 59 -9.66 -17.65 14.26
CA ARG A 59 -9.86 -16.26 13.83
C ARG A 59 -8.55 -15.55 13.56
N LEU A 60 -8.64 -14.42 12.86
CA LEU A 60 -7.58 -13.44 12.71
C LEU A 60 -8.00 -12.12 13.35
N ASP A 61 -7.09 -11.51 14.10
CA ASP A 61 -7.24 -10.14 14.58
C ASP A 61 -6.41 -9.23 13.68
N LEU A 62 -7.00 -8.11 13.28
CA LEU A 62 -6.38 -7.13 12.39
C LEU A 62 -6.46 -5.75 13.01
N GLU A 63 -5.33 -5.04 12.97
CA GLU A 63 -5.26 -3.63 13.31
C GLU A 63 -4.88 -2.85 12.07
N LEU A 64 -5.70 -1.85 11.74
CA LEU A 64 -5.47 -0.94 10.64
C LEU A 64 -4.85 0.34 11.20
N TRP A 65 -3.73 0.76 10.60
CA TRP A 65 -3.03 1.98 10.97
C TRP A 65 -2.79 2.84 9.73
N ALA A 66 -2.85 4.16 9.90
CA ALA A 66 -2.41 5.13 8.90
C ALA A 66 -1.66 6.25 9.60
N ASP A 67 -0.56 6.70 9.00
CA ASP A 67 0.21 7.87 9.45
C ASP A 67 0.65 7.77 10.92
N GLY A 68 0.91 6.55 11.40
CA GLY A 68 1.31 6.25 12.77
C GLY A 68 0.18 6.13 13.78
N GLN A 69 -1.07 6.25 13.35
CA GLN A 69 -2.24 6.15 14.22
C GLN A 69 -3.10 4.96 13.86
N GLN A 70 -3.65 4.32 14.88
CA GLN A 70 -4.58 3.23 14.69
C GLN A 70 -5.93 3.80 14.23
N LEU A 71 -6.51 3.25 13.17
CA LEU A 71 -7.80 3.65 12.63
C LEU A 71 -8.91 2.74 13.11
N ASP A 72 -8.63 1.43 13.11
CA ASP A 72 -9.60 0.41 13.46
C ASP A 72 -8.91 -0.86 13.95
N SER A 73 -9.68 -1.71 14.63
CA SER A 73 -9.31 -3.05 15.03
C SER A 73 -10.52 -3.96 15.01
N PHE A 74 -10.42 -5.07 14.29
CA PHE A 74 -11.50 -6.04 14.18
C PHE A 74 -10.95 -7.46 14.05
N THR A 75 -11.87 -8.43 14.18
CA THR A 75 -11.55 -9.85 14.15
C THR A 75 -12.45 -10.58 13.15
N PHE A 76 -11.87 -11.41 12.30
CA PHE A 76 -12.57 -12.02 11.17
C PHE A 76 -12.17 -13.49 10.98
N THR A 77 -12.98 -14.22 10.22
CA THR A 77 -12.81 -15.65 9.88
C THR A 77 -12.75 -15.90 8.38
N GLU A 78 -13.17 -14.89 7.62
CA GLU A 78 -13.29 -14.89 6.19
C GLU A 78 -11.91 -15.01 5.54
N THR A 79 -11.84 -15.80 4.47
CA THR A 79 -10.61 -15.97 3.68
C THR A 79 -10.40 -14.85 2.67
N ASP A 80 -11.44 -14.06 2.41
CA ASP A 80 -11.42 -12.87 1.57
C ASP A 80 -12.14 -11.77 2.35
N TYR A 81 -11.38 -10.83 2.89
CA TYR A 81 -11.88 -9.77 3.77
C TYR A 81 -11.54 -8.39 3.21
N LEU A 82 -12.57 -7.56 3.04
CA LEU A 82 -12.44 -6.18 2.59
C LEU A 82 -12.45 -5.24 3.79
N VAL A 83 -11.43 -4.39 3.86
CA VAL A 83 -11.29 -3.29 4.83
C VAL A 83 -11.46 -1.98 4.07
N ASP A 84 -12.68 -1.46 4.01
CA ASP A 84 -13.01 -0.25 3.25
C ASP A 84 -13.52 0.91 4.10
N ASP A 85 -13.88 0.66 5.35
CA ASP A 85 -14.30 1.68 6.31
C ASP A 85 -13.62 1.48 7.67
N ALA A 86 -13.38 2.60 8.36
CA ALA A 86 -13.18 2.60 9.81
C ALA A 86 -14.52 2.74 10.52
N GLN A 87 -14.76 1.93 11.55
CA GLN A 87 -16.00 1.92 12.32
C GLN A 87 -15.83 2.50 13.71
N ILE A 88 -16.79 3.32 14.13
CA ILE A 88 -16.84 3.90 15.48
C ILE A 88 -18.24 3.70 16.05
N GLN A 89 -18.34 3.39 17.34
CA GLN A 89 -19.61 3.43 18.04
C GLN A 89 -19.70 4.71 18.86
N ASP A 90 -20.78 5.47 18.66
CA ASP A 90 -21.03 6.65 19.47
C ASP A 90 -21.64 6.29 20.83
N TYR A 91 -21.77 7.30 21.69
CA TYR A 91 -22.33 7.14 23.04
C TYR A 91 -23.79 6.64 23.07
N THR A 92 -24.50 6.66 21.94
CA THR A 92 -25.86 6.12 21.81
C THR A 92 -25.88 4.64 21.41
N GLY A 93 -24.70 4.05 21.18
CA GLY A 93 -24.55 2.69 20.68
C GLY A 93 -24.68 2.56 19.16
N ARG A 94 -24.88 3.67 18.43
CA ARG A 94 -24.95 3.65 16.96
C ARG A 94 -23.56 3.51 16.38
N VAL A 95 -23.42 2.61 15.41
CA VAL A 95 -22.17 2.46 14.66
C VAL A 95 -22.19 3.38 13.46
N LYS A 96 -21.11 4.15 13.32
CA LYS A 96 -20.84 4.99 12.16
C LYS A 96 -19.64 4.44 11.43
N ALA A 97 -19.70 4.42 10.12
CA ALA A 97 -18.58 4.09 9.25
C ALA A 97 -18.08 5.35 8.55
N MET A 98 -16.78 5.38 8.27
CA MET A 98 -16.10 6.44 7.55
C MET A 98 -15.13 5.81 6.56
N LYS A 99 -15.16 6.27 5.32
CA LYS A 99 -14.23 5.83 4.28
C LYS A 99 -12.85 6.41 4.56
N LEU A 100 -11.82 5.70 4.10
CA LEU A 100 -10.43 6.14 4.17
C LEU A 100 -10.09 6.95 2.92
N ARG A 101 -9.45 8.10 3.09
CA ARG A 101 -9.11 9.01 1.98
C ARG A 101 -7.70 9.56 2.12
N PHE A 102 -6.99 9.68 0.99
CA PHE A 102 -5.75 10.45 0.94
C PHE A 102 -6.04 11.95 0.92
N THR A 103 -5.32 12.71 1.73
CA THR A 103 -5.44 14.17 1.79
C THR A 103 -4.06 14.81 1.73
N LYS A 104 -4.02 16.09 1.37
CA LYS A 104 -2.78 16.86 1.35
C LYS A 104 -2.30 17.12 2.78
N ILE A 105 -1.00 16.99 3.02
CA ILE A 105 -0.45 17.34 4.34
C ILE A 105 -0.66 18.83 4.58
N ASN A 106 -1.27 19.15 5.73
CA ASN A 106 -1.38 20.51 6.22
C ASN A 106 -0.07 20.90 6.92
N THR A 107 0.74 21.72 6.27
CA THR A 107 2.02 22.20 6.81
C THR A 107 1.95 23.64 7.29
N ILE A 108 2.65 23.94 8.38
CA ILE A 108 2.80 25.29 8.92
C ILE A 108 4.27 25.68 9.04
N GLU A 109 4.52 26.99 8.99
CA GLU A 109 5.82 27.58 9.32
C GLU A 109 6.04 27.56 10.84
N GLU A 110 7.30 27.78 11.26
CA GLU A 110 7.64 27.86 12.69
C GLU A 110 6.87 29.02 13.35
N ASP A 111 6.48 28.86 14.63
CA ASP A 111 5.84 29.85 15.53
C ASP A 111 4.37 29.60 15.95
N LEU A 112 3.69 28.56 15.44
CA LEU A 112 2.36 28.16 15.94
C LEU A 112 2.46 27.05 16.99
N ILE A 113 1.78 27.19 18.12
CA ILE A 113 1.86 26.31 19.30
C ILE A 113 1.16 24.95 19.08
N GLU A 114 0.34 24.83 18.03
CA GLU A 114 -0.59 23.70 17.84
C GLU A 114 -0.09 22.64 16.85
N ALA A 115 1.22 22.56 16.61
CA ALA A 115 1.78 21.58 15.68
C ALA A 115 1.82 20.16 16.26
N GLU A 116 1.76 19.15 15.39
CA GLU A 116 2.01 17.77 15.80
C GLU A 116 3.44 17.61 16.34
N SER A 117 3.54 16.99 17.51
CA SER A 117 4.81 16.84 18.25
C SER A 117 5.16 15.38 18.54
N ASP A 118 4.20 14.46 18.37
CA ASP A 118 4.41 13.04 18.56
C ASP A 118 5.37 12.50 17.49
N GLN A 119 6.53 12.02 17.97
CA GLN A 119 7.59 11.52 17.10
C GLN A 119 7.22 10.22 16.38
N ASP A 120 6.35 9.40 16.96
CA ASP A 120 5.92 8.15 16.34
C ASP A 120 4.98 8.42 15.17
N ILE A 121 4.10 9.41 15.31
CA ILE A 121 3.28 9.93 14.21
C ILE A 121 4.18 10.50 13.11
N LEU A 122 5.06 11.45 13.45
CA LEU A 122 5.92 12.13 12.47
C LEU A 122 6.81 11.18 11.66
N ARG A 123 7.30 10.09 12.29
CA ARG A 123 8.13 9.08 11.62
C ARG A 123 7.35 8.15 10.70
N LYS A 124 6.04 8.03 10.92
CA LYS A 124 5.15 7.12 10.19
C LYS A 124 4.23 7.84 9.21
N LEU A 125 4.35 9.15 9.05
CA LEU A 125 3.65 9.89 8.01
C LEU A 125 3.93 9.29 6.62
N GLY A 126 2.89 9.18 5.80
CA GLY A 126 2.96 8.55 4.48
C GLY A 126 2.98 7.03 4.54
N THR A 127 2.52 6.41 5.63
CA THR A 127 2.49 4.95 5.77
C THR A 127 1.11 4.43 6.14
N LEU A 128 0.69 3.36 5.49
CA LEU A 128 -0.47 2.56 5.88
C LEU A 128 0.05 1.21 6.38
N GLU A 129 -0.35 0.79 7.59
CA GLU A 129 0.05 -0.51 8.14
C GLU A 129 -1.19 -1.38 8.38
N VAL A 130 -1.14 -2.62 7.89
CA VAL A 130 -2.10 -3.67 8.22
C VAL A 130 -1.36 -4.74 9.01
N LYS A 131 -1.68 -4.87 10.29
CA LYS A 131 -1.07 -5.86 11.19
C LYS A 131 -2.05 -6.97 11.49
N ILE A 132 -1.61 -8.21 11.38
CA ILE A 132 -2.47 -9.38 11.55
C ILE A 132 -1.86 -10.33 12.58
N TRP A 133 -2.69 -10.80 13.51
CA TRP A 133 -2.36 -11.83 14.49
C TRP A 133 -3.31 -13.02 14.32
N ARG A 134 -2.82 -14.22 14.57
CA ARG A 134 -3.70 -15.38 14.74
C ARG A 134 -4.35 -15.29 16.11
N ALA A 135 -5.61 -15.69 16.21
CA ALA A 135 -6.34 -15.61 17.45
C ALA A 135 -7.25 -16.82 17.68
N HIS A 136 -7.49 -17.10 18.96
CA HIS A 136 -8.58 -17.95 19.41
C HIS A 136 -9.78 -17.08 19.76
N GLN A 137 -10.97 -17.57 19.46
CA GLN A 137 -12.20 -17.04 20.03
C GLN A 137 -12.33 -17.53 21.47
N ASP A 138 -12.37 -16.61 22.43
CA ASP A 138 -12.61 -16.96 23.84
C ASP A 138 -14.11 -16.88 24.15
N VAL A 139 -14.75 -15.73 23.91
CA VAL A 139 -16.17 -15.48 24.26
C VAL A 139 -16.85 -14.60 23.21
N ILE A 140 -18.16 -14.81 23.01
CA ILE A 140 -19.02 -13.90 22.25
C ILE A 140 -19.61 -12.89 23.23
N GLN A 141 -19.44 -11.60 22.99
CA GLN A 141 -19.99 -10.54 23.84
C GLN A 141 -20.64 -9.44 23.00
N THR A 142 -21.49 -8.62 23.62
CA THR A 142 -21.93 -7.38 22.97
C THR A 142 -20.71 -6.49 22.79
N ALA A 143 -20.36 -6.18 21.54
CA ALA A 143 -19.22 -5.30 21.26
C ALA A 143 -19.56 -3.89 21.72
N SER A 144 -18.69 -3.30 22.55
CA SER A 144 -18.59 -1.85 22.64
C SER A 144 -17.40 -1.44 21.78
N LEU A 145 -17.67 -0.84 20.61
CA LEU A 145 -16.62 -0.26 19.77
C LEU A 145 -16.27 1.13 20.35
N ALA A 146 -15.72 1.16 21.57
CA ALA A 146 -15.35 2.40 22.25
C ALA A 146 -14.06 3.04 21.68
N TYR A 147 -13.72 2.77 20.42
CA TYR A 147 -12.57 3.37 19.76
C TYR A 147 -13.00 4.64 19.04
N GLN A 148 -12.47 5.78 19.48
CA GLN A 148 -12.49 7.02 18.71
C GLN A 148 -11.12 7.18 18.06
N PRO A 149 -11.01 7.01 16.72
CA PRO A 149 -9.78 7.33 16.01
C PRO A 149 -9.52 8.84 16.14
N ASN A 150 -8.52 9.20 16.93
CA ASN A 150 -7.98 10.55 16.93
C ASN A 150 -7.00 10.64 15.77
N LEU A 151 -7.51 10.93 14.57
CA LEU A 151 -6.64 11.16 13.44
C LEU A 151 -5.78 12.42 13.62
N VAL A 152 -4.61 12.49 12.99
CA VAL A 152 -3.72 13.66 12.98
C VAL A 152 -4.50 14.82 12.35
N GLN A 153 -5.07 15.67 13.20
CA GLN A 153 -5.68 16.92 12.77
C GLN A 153 -4.72 18.09 12.96
N ASN A 154 -3.66 17.89 13.74
CA ASN A 154 -2.69 18.92 14.03
C ASN A 154 -1.84 19.20 12.78
N PRO A 155 -1.64 20.47 12.41
CA PRO A 155 -0.72 20.82 11.34
C PRO A 155 0.70 20.35 11.67
N ILE A 156 1.48 20.04 10.63
CA ILE A 156 2.85 19.55 10.79
C ILE A 156 3.83 20.66 10.42
N TYR A 157 4.88 20.85 11.22
CA TYR A 157 5.93 21.79 10.82
C TYR A 157 6.62 21.31 9.55
N GLU A 158 6.77 22.21 8.56
CA GLU A 158 7.42 21.87 7.29
C GLU A 158 8.83 21.29 7.51
N LYS A 159 9.59 21.81 8.48
CA LYS A 159 10.91 21.30 8.85
C LYS A 159 10.93 19.83 9.27
N SER A 160 9.84 19.32 9.85
CA SER A 160 9.76 17.95 10.37
C SER A 160 9.62 16.91 9.25
N ILE A 161 9.09 17.33 8.10
CA ILE A 161 8.93 16.48 6.92
C ILE A 161 9.95 16.78 5.82
N LYS A 162 10.74 17.85 5.98
CA LYS A 162 11.74 18.26 5.00
C LYS A 162 12.79 17.17 4.81
N GLY A 163 12.92 16.67 3.59
CA GLY A 163 13.82 15.57 3.24
C GLY A 163 13.19 14.18 3.36
N ASN A 164 12.00 14.06 3.95
CA ASN A 164 11.23 12.83 3.91
C ASN A 164 10.39 12.77 2.63
N SER A 165 10.19 11.56 2.11
CA SER A 165 9.39 11.35 0.90
C SER A 165 7.88 11.36 1.17
N VAL A 166 7.37 12.40 1.83
CA VAL A 166 5.95 12.51 2.22
C VAL A 166 5.30 13.68 1.50
N SER A 167 4.07 13.49 1.05
CA SER A 167 3.31 14.50 0.29
C SER A 167 1.82 14.52 0.63
N HIS A 168 1.30 13.39 1.07
CA HIS A 168 -0.09 13.20 1.46
C HIS A 168 -0.10 12.51 2.82
N CYS A 169 -1.18 12.71 3.56
CA CYS A 169 -1.55 11.93 4.74
C CYS A 169 -2.95 11.32 4.49
N THR A 170 -3.53 10.76 5.53
CA THR A 170 -4.81 10.07 5.52
C THR A 170 -5.81 10.84 6.36
N GLU A 171 -7.05 10.87 5.89
CA GLU A 171 -8.19 11.35 6.67
C GLU A 171 -9.39 10.40 6.55
N LEU A 172 -10.32 10.55 7.48
CA LEU A 172 -11.62 9.88 7.45
C LEU A 172 -12.65 10.78 6.80
N THR A 173 -13.48 10.23 5.93
CA THR A 173 -14.60 10.98 5.35
C THR A 173 -15.67 11.29 6.40
N ASN A 174 -16.66 12.09 6.01
CA ASN A 174 -17.85 12.30 6.85
C ASN A 174 -18.49 10.95 7.23
N PRO A 175 -18.90 10.79 8.50
CA PRO A 175 -19.47 9.54 8.98
C PRO A 175 -20.86 9.30 8.39
N TYR A 176 -21.16 8.05 8.07
CA TYR A 176 -22.49 7.58 7.74
C TYR A 176 -22.94 6.49 8.74
N VAL A 177 -24.23 6.45 9.04
CA VAL A 177 -24.77 5.53 10.05
C VAL A 177 -25.02 4.17 9.42
N ILE A 178 -24.50 3.11 10.04
CA ILE A 178 -24.83 1.74 9.68
C ILE A 178 -26.21 1.42 10.27
N ALA A 179 -27.19 1.11 9.43
CA ALA A 179 -28.57 0.88 9.85
C ALA A 179 -28.71 -0.36 10.75
N GLU A 180 -27.96 -1.41 10.44
CA GLU A 180 -27.99 -2.69 11.14
C GLU A 180 -26.56 -3.10 11.52
N PRO A 181 -25.97 -2.47 12.56
CA PRO A 181 -24.66 -2.89 13.00
C PRO A 181 -24.71 -4.31 13.54
N SER A 182 -23.65 -5.10 13.28
CA SER A 182 -23.48 -6.36 14.00
C SER A 182 -23.48 -6.06 15.51
N SER A 183 -24.49 -6.59 16.20
CA SER A 183 -24.67 -6.41 17.65
C SER A 183 -23.71 -7.26 18.49
N TRP A 184 -22.90 -8.10 17.83
CA TRP A 184 -22.02 -9.06 18.46
C TRP A 184 -20.56 -8.75 18.11
N GLY A 185 -19.74 -8.65 19.15
CA GLY A 185 -18.29 -8.67 19.08
C GLY A 185 -17.75 -10.00 19.57
N TYR A 186 -16.54 -10.32 19.15
CA TYR A 186 -15.82 -11.49 19.64
C TYR A 186 -14.69 -11.00 20.52
N LEU A 187 -14.63 -11.53 21.74
CA LEU A 187 -13.42 -11.42 22.54
C LEU A 187 -12.45 -12.51 22.09
N THR A 188 -11.28 -12.07 21.67
CA THR A 188 -10.24 -12.94 21.15
C THR A 188 -9.00 -12.90 22.02
N ARG A 189 -8.24 -13.99 21.96
CA ARG A 189 -6.91 -14.09 22.55
C ARG A 189 -5.91 -14.37 21.46
N LYS A 190 -4.98 -13.41 21.27
CA LYS A 190 -3.90 -13.50 20.29
C LYS A 190 -3.00 -14.71 20.63
N ILE A 191 -2.71 -15.52 19.62
CA ILE A 191 -1.77 -16.65 19.68
C ILE A 191 -0.35 -16.11 19.56
N ASP A 192 -0.16 -15.10 18.70
CA ASP A 192 1.10 -14.42 18.49
C ASP A 192 1.28 -13.29 19.53
N PRO A 193 2.53 -12.95 19.93
CA PRO A 193 2.78 -11.84 20.86
C PRO A 193 2.21 -10.50 20.37
N TYR A 194 1.75 -9.66 21.29
CA TYR A 194 1.12 -8.37 20.96
C TYR A 194 2.04 -7.44 20.17
N ASP A 195 3.34 -7.43 20.49
CA ASP A 195 4.37 -6.63 19.84
C ASP A 195 4.91 -7.25 18.54
N THR A 196 4.58 -8.52 18.27
CA THR A 196 5.13 -9.31 17.17
C THR A 196 4.00 -9.90 16.34
N PRO A 197 3.33 -9.09 15.48
CA PRO A 197 2.29 -9.58 14.59
C PRO A 197 2.77 -10.73 13.71
N TRP A 198 1.85 -11.62 13.38
CA TRP A 198 2.12 -12.79 12.55
C TRP A 198 2.61 -12.37 11.15
N VAL A 199 1.95 -11.35 10.60
CA VAL A 199 2.26 -10.67 9.34
C VAL A 199 1.98 -9.17 9.47
N THR A 200 2.78 -8.33 8.83
CA THR A 200 2.54 -6.90 8.68
C THR A 200 2.74 -6.47 7.24
N PHE A 201 1.78 -5.74 6.70
CA PHE A 201 1.88 -5.11 5.38
C PHE A 201 2.01 -3.60 5.57
N ILE A 202 3.04 -3.00 4.97
CA ILE A 202 3.30 -1.57 5.03
C ILE A 202 3.28 -1.01 3.61
N PHE A 203 2.34 -0.10 3.36
CA PHE A 203 2.23 0.62 2.11
C PHE A 203 2.73 2.05 2.33
N ARG A 204 3.92 2.36 1.80
CA ARG A 204 4.48 3.71 1.80
C ARG A 204 3.89 4.49 0.64
N HIS A 205 3.12 5.53 0.93
CA HIS A 205 2.42 6.29 -0.10
C HIS A 205 2.98 7.70 -0.26
N ALA A 206 3.12 8.11 -1.51
CA ALA A 206 3.49 9.48 -1.85
C ALA A 206 3.01 9.83 -3.26
N SER A 207 3.11 11.11 -3.62
CA SER A 207 2.82 11.58 -4.97
C SER A 207 3.79 10.94 -5.96
N LYS A 208 3.31 10.76 -7.20
CA LYS A 208 4.12 10.21 -8.29
C LYS A 208 5.44 10.96 -8.47
N ALA A 209 5.41 12.29 -8.44
CA ALA A 209 6.58 13.14 -8.61
C ALA A 209 7.64 12.88 -7.53
N LEU A 210 7.20 12.66 -6.29
CA LEU A 210 8.09 12.41 -5.15
C LEU A 210 8.69 11.01 -5.17
N LEU A 211 7.91 10.01 -5.61
CA LEU A 211 8.45 8.66 -5.85
C LEU A 211 9.43 8.63 -7.03
N GLN A 212 9.23 9.46 -8.06
CA GLN A 212 10.18 9.61 -9.17
C GLN A 212 11.48 10.28 -8.73
N SER A 213 11.40 11.40 -8.00
CA SER A 213 12.60 12.09 -7.50
C SER A 213 13.38 11.23 -6.49
N GLY A 214 12.70 10.39 -5.72
CA GLY A 214 13.31 9.40 -4.83
C GLY A 214 13.86 8.15 -5.53
N GLY A 215 13.74 8.03 -6.86
CA GLY A 215 14.24 6.89 -7.63
C GLY A 215 13.44 5.58 -7.46
N ILE A 216 12.28 5.63 -6.81
CA ILE A 216 11.36 4.49 -6.67
C ILE A 216 10.65 4.22 -8.01
N LEU A 217 10.24 5.30 -8.70
CA LEU A 217 9.69 5.23 -10.05
C LEU A 217 10.76 5.61 -11.08
N ARG A 218 10.87 4.83 -12.15
CA ARG A 218 11.71 5.20 -13.30
C ARG A 218 11.08 6.39 -14.04
N ASN A 219 11.91 7.34 -14.45
CA ASN A 219 11.46 8.44 -15.31
C ASN A 219 11.14 7.88 -16.71
N SER A 220 9.98 8.23 -17.26
CA SER A 220 9.56 7.79 -18.59
C SER A 220 10.52 8.23 -19.70
N VAL A 221 11.37 9.24 -19.45
CA VAL A 221 12.36 9.78 -20.38
C VAL A 221 13.50 8.79 -20.67
N ASP A 222 13.85 7.90 -19.73
CA ASP A 222 14.93 6.92 -19.94
C ASP A 222 14.53 5.80 -20.91
N THR A 223 13.23 5.50 -20.98
CA THR A 223 12.70 4.51 -21.92
C THR A 223 12.84 4.98 -23.36
N ALA A 224 12.52 6.26 -23.65
CA ALA A 224 12.53 6.82 -25.00
C ALA A 224 13.94 6.83 -25.62
N LYS A 225 14.97 7.24 -24.86
CA LYS A 225 16.36 7.22 -25.33
C LYS A 225 16.87 5.80 -25.61
N SER A 226 16.50 4.81 -24.79
CA SER A 226 16.93 3.42 -25.01
C SER A 226 16.31 2.79 -26.26
N THR A 227 15.08 3.19 -26.62
CA THR A 227 14.41 2.72 -27.84
C THR A 227 14.93 3.43 -29.09
N GLU A 228 15.19 4.74 -29.05
CA GLU A 228 15.79 5.45 -30.19
C GLU A 228 17.21 4.94 -30.47
N GLU A 229 18.04 4.73 -29.43
CA GLU A 229 19.39 4.17 -29.61
C GLU A 229 19.39 2.70 -30.06
N MET A 230 18.37 1.90 -29.71
CA MET A 230 18.22 0.53 -30.21
C MET A 230 17.72 0.48 -31.66
N VAL A 231 16.79 1.37 -32.04
CA VAL A 231 16.27 1.46 -33.41
C VAL A 231 17.38 1.95 -34.36
N ASP A 232 18.15 2.97 -33.98
CA ASP A 232 19.31 3.45 -34.77
C ASP A 232 20.38 2.36 -34.94
N ARG A 233 20.64 1.55 -33.90
CA ARG A 233 21.57 0.42 -34.00
C ARG A 233 21.06 -0.68 -34.94
N PHE A 234 19.77 -0.98 -34.91
CA PHE A 234 19.18 -2.00 -35.77
C PHE A 234 19.20 -1.58 -37.25
N ASP A 235 18.90 -0.31 -37.54
CA ASP A 235 18.94 0.22 -38.91
C ASP A 235 20.39 0.29 -39.43
N SER A 236 21.37 0.64 -38.59
CA SER A 236 22.78 0.64 -38.99
C SER A 236 23.30 -0.77 -39.35
N LEU A 237 22.89 -1.80 -38.60
CA LEU A 237 23.29 -3.20 -38.85
C LEU A 237 22.58 -3.80 -40.07
N ALA A 238 21.36 -3.36 -40.36
CA ALA A 238 20.63 -3.76 -41.56
C ALA A 238 21.26 -3.16 -42.83
N LEU A 239 21.68 -1.89 -42.78
CA LEU A 239 22.42 -1.25 -43.87
C LEU A 239 23.79 -1.89 -44.11
N GLU A 240 24.52 -2.26 -43.05
CA GLU A 240 25.84 -2.92 -43.17
C GLU A 240 25.75 -4.33 -43.77
N ARG A 241 24.65 -5.05 -43.55
CA ARG A 241 24.39 -6.37 -44.17
C ARG A 241 24.03 -6.24 -45.65
N ALA A 242 23.18 -5.28 -45.99
CA ALA A 242 22.79 -5.04 -47.38
C ALA A 242 23.99 -4.64 -48.27
N ALA A 243 24.93 -3.85 -47.72
CA ALA A 243 26.15 -3.46 -48.43
C ALA A 243 27.15 -4.61 -48.61
N LYS A 244 27.18 -5.60 -47.70
CA LYS A 244 28.07 -6.78 -47.83
C LYS A 244 27.52 -7.84 -48.79
N GLU A 245 26.20 -7.93 -48.95
CA GLU A 245 25.60 -8.88 -49.88
C GLU A 245 25.71 -8.40 -51.35
N SER A 246 25.67 -7.08 -51.60
CA SER A 246 25.81 -6.53 -52.97
C SER A 246 27.21 -6.67 -53.59
N ASP A 247 28.26 -6.84 -52.78
CA ASP A 247 29.64 -7.06 -53.26
C ASP A 247 29.94 -8.54 -53.59
N SER A 248 29.01 -9.46 -53.31
CA SER A 248 29.24 -10.90 -53.46
C SER A 248 28.62 -11.56 -54.70
N GLU A 249 27.86 -10.82 -55.51
CA GLU A 249 27.18 -11.33 -56.73
C GLU A 249 27.88 -10.97 -58.06
N SER A 250 29.20 -10.72 -58.06
CA SER A 250 29.97 -10.69 -59.32
C SER A 250 31.04 -11.78 -59.32
N PHE A 251 31.14 -12.50 -60.43
CA PHE A 251 31.96 -13.69 -60.72
C PHE A 251 31.29 -15.06 -60.55
N VAL A 252 30.51 -15.46 -61.56
CA VAL A 252 30.68 -16.79 -62.18
C VAL A 252 30.61 -16.62 -63.69
N GLU A 253 31.78 -16.42 -64.30
CA GLU A 253 32.01 -16.64 -65.73
C GLU A 253 33.10 -17.72 -65.80
N VAL A 254 32.74 -18.96 -66.15
CA VAL A 254 33.71 -19.94 -66.67
C VAL A 254 33.03 -20.83 -67.70
N GLU A 255 33.61 -20.77 -68.90
CA GLU A 255 33.51 -21.63 -70.07
C GLU A 255 33.47 -23.13 -69.76
N LEU A 256 32.90 -23.93 -70.66
CA LEU A 256 33.41 -25.27 -70.95
C LEU A 256 33.03 -25.69 -72.39
N GLU A 257 34.06 -25.74 -73.23
CA GLU A 257 34.08 -26.34 -74.57
C GLU A 257 33.81 -27.86 -74.53
N HIS A 258 33.10 -28.38 -75.54
CA HIS A 258 33.53 -29.46 -76.45
C HIS A 258 32.52 -29.67 -77.58
#